data_AF-A0A8J7XHP9-F1
#
_entry.id   AF-A0A8J7XHP9-F1
#
_cell.length_a   1.000
_cell.length_b   1.000
_cell.length_c   1.000
_cell.angle_alpha   90.00
_cell.angle_beta   90.00
_cell.angle_gamma   90.00
#
_symmetry.space_group_name_H-M   'P 1'
#
loop_
_entity.id
_entity.type
_entity.pdbx_description
1 polymer ?
#
loop_
_entity_poly.entity_id
_entity_poly.type
_entity_poly.pdbx_seq_one_letter_code
_entity_poly.pdbx_strand_id
1 'polypeptide(L)'
;MLKIERVRKTKETDISLAIDFDGSGDCQVTTNLPFFDHLLSSLGKHGRFDIDLKVKGDLQVDDHHVVEDVGIALGEAVRQAQAERGSIRRFGSAIVPMDDALVLLALDLGGRSYLEAPIKF
;
A
#
# COMPACT_ATOMS: atom_id res chain seq x y z
N MET A 1 -10.14 -2.34 -15.29
CA MET A 1 -9.84 -3.36 -14.27
C MET A 1 -8.37 -3.66 -14.40
N LEU A 2 -7.57 -3.08 -13.50
CA LEU A 2 -6.12 -3.22 -13.50
C LEU A 2 -5.74 -3.97 -12.23
N LYS A 3 -5.81 -5.29 -12.33
CA LYS A 3 -5.50 -6.21 -11.23
C LYS A 3 -4.05 -6.67 -11.32
N ILE A 4 -3.31 -6.47 -10.25
CA ILE A 4 -1.92 -6.89 -10.08
C ILE A 4 -1.83 -7.92 -8.97
N GLU A 5 -1.12 -9.02 -9.22
CA GLU A 5 -0.82 -10.05 -8.23
C GLU A 5 0.68 -10.10 -7.95
N ARG A 6 1.03 -10.17 -6.67
CA ARG A 6 2.41 -10.18 -6.17
C ARG A 6 2.57 -11.21 -5.06
N VAL A 7 3.61 -12.03 -5.21
CA VAL A 7 4.09 -12.92 -4.16
C VAL A 7 5.51 -12.49 -3.83
N ARG A 8 5.77 -12.22 -2.56
CA ARG A 8 7.09 -11.87 -2.04
C ARG A 8 7.43 -12.83 -0.91
N LYS A 9 8.56 -13.50 -1.02
CA LYS A 9 9.04 -14.45 -0.02
C LYS A 9 10.49 -14.13 0.33
N THR A 10 10.71 -13.82 1.60
CA THR A 10 12.02 -13.60 2.21
C THR A 10 12.26 -14.71 3.25
N LYS A 11 13.28 -14.56 4.08
CA LYS A 11 13.48 -15.47 5.22
C LYS A 11 12.54 -15.08 6.37
N GLU A 12 12.18 -13.81 6.44
CA GLU A 12 11.43 -13.14 7.49
C GLU A 12 9.92 -13.20 7.20
N THR A 13 9.51 -13.06 5.94
CA THR A 13 8.09 -12.98 5.53
C THR A 13 7.71 -13.81 4.30
N ASP A 14 6.42 -14.15 4.21
CA ASP A 14 5.74 -14.76 3.07
C ASP A 14 4.44 -14.00 2.80
N ILE A 15 4.41 -13.23 1.70
CA ILE A 15 3.36 -12.27 1.36
C ILE A 15 2.68 -12.68 0.07
N SER A 16 1.34 -12.71 0.09
CA SER A 16 0.48 -12.80 -1.08
C SER A 16 -0.40 -11.55 -1.14
N LEU A 17 -0.23 -10.76 -2.19
CA LEU A 17 -0.96 -9.53 -2.46
C LEU A 17 -1.67 -9.64 -3.81
N ALA A 18 -2.95 -9.32 -3.84
CA ALA A 18 -3.68 -8.96 -5.04
C ALA A 18 -4.29 -7.57 -4.84
N ILE A 19 -4.10 -6.68 -5.81
CA ILE A 19 -4.67 -5.33 -5.78
C ILE A 19 -5.29 -4.97 -7.13
N ASP A 20 -6.51 -4.45 -7.11
CA ASP A 20 -7.16 -3.84 -8.28
C ASP A 20 -7.22 -2.33 -8.14
N PHE A 21 -6.53 -1.62 -9.02
CA PHE A 21 -6.48 -0.16 -9.04
C PHE A 21 -7.71 0.51 -9.68
N ASP A 22 -8.68 -0.26 -10.19
CA ASP A 22 -10.00 0.20 -10.68
C ASP A 22 -11.16 -0.34 -9.81
N GLY A 23 -10.89 -0.69 -8.55
CA GLY A 23 -11.84 -1.35 -7.66
C GLY A 23 -12.96 -0.48 -7.07
N SER A 24 -13.70 -1.06 -6.12
CA SER A 24 -14.74 -0.41 -5.31
C SER A 24 -14.25 0.04 -3.93
N GLY A 25 -13.07 -0.41 -3.50
CA GLY A 25 -12.55 -0.20 -2.15
C GLY A 25 -12.81 -1.39 -1.23
N ASP A 26 -12.98 -2.60 -1.77
CA ASP A 26 -13.22 -3.83 -1.01
C ASP A 26 -11.91 -4.45 -0.55
N CYS A 27 -11.71 -4.57 0.76
CA CYS A 27 -10.44 -4.97 1.36
C CYS A 27 -10.58 -6.22 2.24
N GLN A 28 -9.74 -7.21 1.99
CA GLN A 28 -9.49 -8.38 2.83
C GLN A 28 -8.01 -8.39 3.19
N VAL A 29 -7.66 -7.84 4.34
CA VAL A 29 -6.27 -7.68 4.77
C VAL A 29 -6.03 -8.50 6.03
N THR A 30 -4.97 -9.30 6.03
CA THR A 30 -4.54 -10.10 7.19
C THR A 30 -3.02 -10.11 7.28
N THR A 31 -2.47 -9.16 8.04
CA THR A 31 -1.04 -9.11 8.39
C THR A 31 -0.74 -9.69 9.77
N ASN A 32 -1.79 -9.95 10.57
CA ASN A 32 -1.73 -10.24 12.02
C ASN A 32 -1.25 -9.06 12.87
N LEU A 33 -1.23 -7.84 12.31
CA LEU A 33 -1.03 -6.58 13.02
C LEU A 33 -2.31 -5.73 12.88
N PRO A 34 -3.24 -5.76 13.85
CA PRO A 34 -4.58 -5.20 13.67
C PRO A 34 -4.63 -3.72 13.27
N PHE A 35 -3.71 -2.91 13.81
CA PHE A 35 -3.63 -1.49 13.44
C PHE A 35 -3.14 -1.29 12.01
N PHE A 36 -2.18 -2.09 11.56
CA PHE A 36 -1.68 -2.03 10.19
C PHE A 36 -2.74 -2.51 9.19
N ASP A 37 -3.49 -3.57 9.53
CA ASP A 37 -4.65 -4.04 8.75
C ASP A 37 -5.69 -2.93 8.56
N HIS A 38 -5.94 -2.13 9.60
CA HIS A 38 -6.84 -0.98 9.55
C HIS A 38 -6.32 0.12 8.61
N LEU A 39 -5.02 0.45 8.66
CA LEU A 39 -4.41 1.45 7.78
C LEU A 39 -4.46 1.01 6.30
N LEU A 40 -4.15 -0.24 6.01
CA LEU A 40 -4.19 -0.79 4.65
C LEU A 40 -5.62 -0.87 4.10
N SER A 41 -6.59 -1.23 4.94
CA SER A 41 -8.01 -1.21 4.57
C SER A 41 -8.49 0.22 4.29
N SER A 42 -8.03 1.19 5.07
CA SER A 42 -8.33 2.62 4.84
C SER A 42 -7.70 3.12 3.53
N LEU A 43 -6.47 2.70 3.22
CA LEU A 43 -5.82 2.98 1.94
C LEU A 43 -6.66 2.46 0.76
N GLY A 44 -7.11 1.21 0.80
CA GLY A 44 -7.96 0.65 -0.25
C GLY A 44 -9.31 1.36 -0.34
N LYS A 45 -9.95 1.65 0.79
CA LYS A 45 -11.25 2.35 0.81
C LYS A 45 -11.18 3.74 0.18
N HIS A 46 -10.19 4.55 0.55
CA HIS A 46 -10.06 5.92 0.07
C HIS A 46 -9.40 6.01 -1.31
N GLY A 47 -8.56 5.04 -1.68
CA GLY A 47 -8.02 4.90 -3.03
C GLY A 47 -8.99 4.29 -4.04
N ARG A 48 -10.09 3.69 -3.57
CA ARG A 48 -10.98 2.81 -4.36
C ARG A 48 -10.22 1.65 -4.99
N PHE A 49 -9.35 1.03 -4.19
CA PHE A 49 -8.62 -0.17 -4.56
C PHE A 49 -9.23 -1.38 -3.87
N ASP A 50 -9.38 -2.47 -4.62
CA ASP A 50 -9.73 -3.74 -4.00
C ASP A 50 -8.43 -4.45 -3.62
N ILE A 51 -8.28 -4.85 -2.35
CA ILE A 51 -7.04 -5.41 -1.80
C ILE A 51 -7.33 -6.76 -1.15
N ASP A 52 -6.67 -7.83 -1.60
CA ASP A 52 -6.55 -9.11 -0.88
C ASP A 52 -5.08 -9.28 -0.48
N LEU A 53 -4.79 -9.21 0.82
CA LEU A 53 -3.45 -9.29 1.37
C LEU A 53 -3.38 -10.33 2.49
N LYS A 54 -2.48 -11.30 2.34
CA LYS A 54 -2.17 -12.31 3.36
C LYS A 54 -0.68 -12.32 3.62
N VAL A 55 -0.31 -12.23 4.91
CA VAL A 55 1.09 -12.22 5.33
C VAL A 55 1.32 -13.25 6.43
N LYS A 56 2.42 -13.99 6.30
CA LYS A 56 3.06 -14.69 7.40
C LYS A 56 4.40 -14.02 7.64
N GLY A 57 4.68 -13.62 8.86
CA GLY A 57 5.95 -12.97 9.22
C GLY A 57 6.44 -13.43 10.58
N ASP A 58 7.66 -13.05 10.91
CA ASP A 58 8.37 -13.37 12.13
C ASP A 58 8.02 -12.44 13.31
N LEU A 59 6.72 -12.26 13.58
CA LEU A 59 6.18 -11.34 14.59
C LEU A 59 6.68 -11.57 16.03
N GLN A 60 7.34 -12.70 16.31
CA GLN A 60 8.03 -12.94 17.56
C GLN A 60 9.31 -12.11 17.74
N VAL A 61 9.86 -11.54 16.66
CA VAL A 61 11.01 -10.63 16.68
C VAL A 61 10.50 -9.22 16.96
N ASP A 62 9.77 -8.65 16.00
CA ASP A 62 8.99 -7.42 16.09
C ASP A 62 8.05 -7.31 14.86
N ASP A 63 7.45 -6.13 14.65
CA ASP A 63 6.56 -5.82 13.53
C ASP A 63 7.28 -5.32 12.27
N HIS A 64 8.58 -5.02 12.35
CA HIS A 64 9.32 -4.27 11.35
C HIS A 64 9.30 -4.95 9.98
N HIS A 65 9.69 -6.24 9.92
CA HIS A 65 9.80 -6.96 8.65
C HIS A 65 8.45 -7.08 7.94
N VAL A 66 7.37 -7.29 8.70
CA VAL A 66 6.01 -7.37 8.12
C VAL A 66 5.61 -6.03 7.52
N VAL A 67 5.81 -4.92 8.24
CA VAL A 67 5.47 -3.58 7.74
C VAL A 67 6.31 -3.22 6.51
N GLU A 68 7.61 -3.48 6.57
CA GLU A 68 8.55 -3.20 5.47
C GLU A 68 8.22 -4.02 4.22
N ASP A 69 8.14 -5.34 4.33
CA ASP A 69 7.96 -6.21 3.17
C ASP A 69 6.57 -6.03 2.51
N VAL A 70 5.54 -5.68 3.28
CA VAL A 70 4.23 -5.27 2.73
C VAL A 70 4.36 -3.96 1.96
N GLY A 71 5.07 -2.96 2.51
CA GLY A 71 5.34 -1.70 1.81
C GLY A 71 6.08 -1.92 0.48
N ILE A 72 7.08 -2.81 0.47
CA ILE A 72 7.80 -3.20 -0.74
C ILE A 72 6.86 -3.87 -1.76
N ALA A 73 6.05 -4.85 -1.33
CA ALA A 73 5.12 -5.56 -2.21
C ALA A 73 4.08 -4.62 -2.85
N LEU A 74 3.55 -3.67 -2.08
CA LEU A 74 2.65 -2.63 -2.58
C LEU A 74 3.35 -1.71 -3.59
N GLY A 75 4.57 -1.27 -3.30
CA GLY A 75 5.36 -0.45 -4.22
C GLY A 75 5.67 -1.16 -5.54
N GLU A 76 5.98 -2.45 -5.49
CA GLU A 76 6.16 -3.29 -6.68
C GLU A 76 4.87 -3.44 -7.50
N ALA A 77 3.71 -3.55 -6.84
CA ALA A 77 2.42 -3.61 -7.50
C ALA A 77 2.08 -2.29 -8.21
N VAL A 78 2.32 -1.15 -7.56
CA VAL A 78 2.16 0.19 -8.17
C VAL A 78 3.08 0.36 -9.38
N ARG A 79 4.36 -0.07 -9.27
CA ARG A 79 5.31 0.00 -10.38
C ARG A 79 4.85 -0.84 -11.58
N GLN A 80 4.34 -2.04 -11.34
CA GLN A 80 3.78 -2.88 -12.42
C GLN A 80 2.54 -2.24 -13.04
N ALA A 81 1.61 -1.78 -12.20
CA ALA A 81 0.42 -1.08 -12.65
C ALA A 81 0.77 0.10 -13.56
N GLN A 82 1.76 0.90 -13.20
CA GLN A 82 2.23 2.01 -14.02
C GLN A 82 2.76 1.55 -15.40
N ALA A 83 3.48 0.43 -15.45
CA ALA A 83 4.00 -0.11 -16.71
C ALA A 83 2.88 -0.63 -17.63
N GLU A 84 1.79 -1.14 -17.06
CA GLU A 84 0.67 -1.72 -17.83
C GLU A 84 -0.38 -0.68 -18.27
N ARG A 85 -0.62 0.37 -17.46
CA ARG A 85 -1.74 1.30 -17.66
C ARG A 85 -1.50 2.38 -18.73
N GLY A 86 -0.34 2.42 -19.36
CA GLY A 86 -0.01 3.40 -20.40
C GLY A 86 -0.12 4.85 -19.89
N SER A 87 -1.00 5.65 -20.49
CA SER A 87 -1.20 7.05 -20.07
C SER A 87 -2.08 7.14 -18.83
N ILE A 88 -1.58 7.80 -17.79
CA ILE A 88 -2.28 8.04 -16.53
C ILE A 88 -2.26 9.52 -16.17
N ARG A 89 -3.15 9.93 -15.26
CA ARG A 89 -2.96 11.19 -14.53
C ARG A 89 -1.75 11.03 -13.63
N ARG A 90 -0.61 11.57 -14.08
CA ARG A 90 0.70 11.42 -13.44
C ARG A 90 0.80 12.07 -12.06
N PHE A 91 0.17 13.24 -11.89
CA PHE A 91 0.26 14.03 -10.66
C PHE A 91 -1.07 14.00 -9.88
N GLY A 92 -0.96 13.80 -8.58
CA GLY A 92 -2.09 13.81 -7.65
C GLY A 92 -1.73 14.52 -6.35
N SER A 93 -2.75 15.04 -5.67
CA SER A 93 -2.61 15.57 -4.32
C SER A 93 -3.90 15.34 -3.53
N ALA A 94 -3.77 15.29 -2.21
CA ALA A 94 -4.87 15.16 -1.27
C ALA A 94 -4.60 15.97 -0.01
N ILE A 95 -5.67 16.50 0.59
CA ILE A 95 -5.68 17.12 1.91
C ILE A 95 -6.69 16.33 2.74
N VAL A 96 -6.24 15.73 3.83
CA VAL A 96 -7.06 14.85 4.66
C VAL A 96 -7.00 15.32 6.11
N PRO A 97 -8.06 16.00 6.61
CA PRO A 97 -8.20 16.30 8.03
C PRO A 97 -8.79 15.10 8.79
N MET A 98 -8.32 14.87 10.02
CA MET A 98 -8.90 13.92 10.95
C MET A 98 -8.74 14.48 12.36
N ASP A 99 -9.85 14.91 12.97
CA ASP A 99 -9.89 15.62 14.24
C ASP A 99 -8.92 16.82 14.29
N ASP A 100 -7.90 16.78 15.15
CA ASP A 100 -6.87 17.80 15.29
C ASP A 100 -5.66 17.62 14.37
N ALA A 101 -5.62 16.54 13.58
CA ALA A 101 -4.56 16.25 12.61
C ALA A 101 -4.93 16.69 11.20
N LEU A 102 -3.91 17.16 10.45
CA LEU A 102 -4.02 17.52 9.03
C LEU A 102 -2.85 16.95 8.25
N VAL A 103 -3.15 16.17 7.20
CA VAL A 103 -2.14 15.64 6.27
C VAL A 103 -2.32 16.26 4.89
N LEU A 104 -1.21 16.72 4.32
CA LEU A 104 -1.11 17.13 2.92
C LEU A 104 -0.18 16.15 2.20
N LEU A 105 -0.65 15.61 1.07
CA LEU A 105 0.12 14.69 0.24
C LEU A 105 0.15 15.18 -1.20
N ALA A 106 1.32 15.12 -1.82
CA ALA A 106 1.53 15.31 -3.24
C ALA A 106 2.31 14.11 -3.81
N LEU A 107 1.88 13.62 -4.96
CA LEU A 107 2.45 12.43 -5.61
C LEU A 107 2.77 12.75 -7.08
N ASP A 108 4.00 12.40 -7.49
CA ASP A 108 4.43 12.31 -8.89
C ASP A 108 4.73 10.85 -9.22
N LEU A 109 3.91 10.23 -10.08
CA LEU A 109 4.23 8.94 -10.69
C LEU A 109 5.25 9.13 -11.83
N GLY A 110 6.41 9.70 -11.50
CA GLY A 110 7.43 10.12 -12.46
C GLY A 110 8.56 9.12 -12.66
N GLY A 111 8.53 7.96 -11.98
CA GLY A 111 9.51 6.88 -12.11
C GLY A 111 10.83 7.09 -11.37
N ARG A 112 10.97 8.16 -10.58
CA ARG A 112 12.14 8.40 -9.71
C ARG A 112 11.71 8.27 -8.26
N SER A 113 12.40 7.40 -7.51
CA SER A 113 12.11 7.19 -6.10
C SER A 113 12.53 8.40 -5.26
N TYR A 114 11.59 8.95 -4.52
CA TYR A 114 11.80 10.03 -3.55
C TYR A 114 10.69 10.00 -2.51
N LEU A 115 11.02 10.28 -1.25
CA LEU A 115 10.05 10.42 -0.16
C LEU A 115 10.52 11.55 0.76
N GLU A 116 9.65 12.54 0.96
CA GLU A 116 9.77 13.53 2.02
C GLU A 116 8.51 13.41 2.89
N ALA A 117 8.69 12.99 4.14
CA ALA A 117 7.60 12.70 5.05
C ALA A 117 7.90 13.25 6.45
N PRO A 118 7.68 14.55 6.71
CA PRO A 118 7.88 15.16 8.02
C PRO A 118 6.72 14.81 8.97
N ILE A 119 6.47 13.51 9.16
CA ILE A 119 5.43 13.01 10.06
C ILE A 119 5.93 13.14 11.49
N LYS A 120 5.11 13.75 12.34
CA LYS A 120 5.33 13.82 13.79
C LYS A 120 4.40 12.80 14.44
N PHE A 121 4.95 11.97 15.30
CA PHE A 121 4.22 11.01 16.13
C PHE A 121 4.10 11.56 17.56
#